data_AF-A0A821XGY3-F1
#
_entry.id   AF-A0A821XGY3-F1
#
_cell.length_a   1.000
_cell.length_b   1.000
_cell.length_c   1.000
_cell.angle_alpha   90.00
_cell.angle_beta   90.00
_cell.angle_gamma   90.00
#
_symmetry.space_group_name_H-M   'P 1'
#
loop_
_entity.id
_entity.type
_entity.pdbx_description
1 polymer ?
#
loop_
_entity_poly.entity_id
_entity_poly.type
_entity_poly.pdbx_seq_one_letter_code
_entity_poly.pdbx_strand_id
1 'polypeptide(L)'
;MYNEALIAIEDLCIIIANLSLSHFGMNSPDRAVSDFMNTEMNREMQYNTVEMAAIVTRNVPLMNEEQKIIYDRIMLAVSAGQGGFFFWMHQVELEKHSLFR
;
A
#
# COMPACT_ATOMS: atom_id res chain seq x y z
N MET A 1 0.36 15.05 -13.29
CA MET A 1 -0.73 15.74 -14.02
C MET A 1 -0.49 15.90 -15.52
N TYR A 2 0.74 15.82 -16.04
CA TYR A 2 0.98 16.02 -17.49
C TYR A 2 0.50 14.86 -18.38
N ASN A 3 0.54 13.62 -17.87
CA ASN A 3 0.20 12.42 -18.64
C ASN A 3 -1.30 12.25 -18.85
N GLU A 4 -2.13 12.47 -17.82
CA GLU A 4 -3.60 12.35 -17.90
C GLU A 4 -4.21 13.31 -18.94
N ALA A 5 -3.72 14.55 -18.99
CA ALA A 5 -4.17 15.51 -19.99
C ALA A 5 -3.79 15.09 -21.42
N LEU A 6 -2.59 14.53 -21.61
CA LEU A 6 -2.14 14.02 -22.91
C LEU A 6 -2.93 12.78 -23.34
N ILE A 7 -3.28 11.89 -22.40
CA ILE A 7 -4.16 10.73 -22.65
C ILE A 7 -5.53 11.20 -23.13
N ALA A 8 -6.14 12.16 -22.42
CA ALA A 8 -7.46 12.69 -22.78
C ALA A 8 -7.47 13.39 -24.15
N ILE A 9 -6.40 14.11 -24.49
CA ILE A 9 -6.25 14.75 -25.80
C ILE A 9 -6.08 13.68 -26.89
N GLU A 10 -5.29 12.63 -26.65
CA GLU A 10 -5.11 11.54 -27.62
C GLU A 10 -6.41 10.78 -27.87
N ASP A 11 -7.19 10.47 -26.84
CA ASP A 11 -8.47 9.79 -26.97
C ASP A 11 -9.46 10.61 -27.82
N LEU A 12 -9.46 11.95 -27.65
CA LEU A 12 -10.27 12.85 -28.48
C LEU A 12 -9.83 12.84 -29.95
N CYS A 13 -8.52 12.84 -30.22
CA CYS A 13 -7.99 12.77 -31.58
C CYS A 13 -8.35 11.44 -32.27
N ILE A 14 -8.31 10.33 -31.55
CA ILE A 14 -8.76 9.02 -32.06
C ILE A 14 -10.26 9.06 -32.38
N ILE A 15 -11.08 9.65 -31.52
CA ILE A 15 -12.54 9.75 -31.76
C ILE A 15 -12.87 10.61 -32.99
N ILE A 16 -12.19 11.74 -33.16
CA ILE A 16 -12.53 12.74 -34.18
C ILE A 16 -11.90 12.41 -35.53
N ALA A 17 -10.65 11.95 -35.54
CA ALA A 17 -9.85 11.78 -36.75
C ALA A 17 -9.41 10.33 -36.99
N ASN A 18 -9.64 9.42 -36.04
CA ASN A 18 -9.09 8.06 -36.06
C ASN A 18 -7.56 8.03 -36.21
N LEU A 19 -6.89 9.05 -35.67
CA LEU A 19 -5.45 9.24 -35.71
C LEU A 19 -4.92 9.51 -34.30
N SER A 20 -3.81 8.88 -33.93
CA SER A 20 -3.10 9.13 -32.67
C SER A 20 -2.27 10.41 -32.73
N LEU A 21 -1.84 10.89 -31.56
CA LEU A 21 -1.05 12.14 -31.47
C LEU A 21 0.29 12.08 -32.21
N SER A 22 0.84 10.87 -32.36
CA SER A 22 2.05 10.62 -33.16
C SER A 22 1.90 11.04 -34.62
N HIS A 23 0.70 10.98 -35.20
CA HIS A 23 0.44 11.45 -36.56
C HIS A 23 0.46 12.97 -36.70
N PHE A 24 0.36 13.70 -35.59
CA PHE A 24 0.45 15.15 -35.53
C PHE A 24 1.84 15.64 -35.10
N GLY A 25 2.83 14.74 -35.03
CA GLY A 25 4.21 15.07 -34.64
C GLY A 25 4.41 15.27 -33.14
N MET A 26 3.45 14.84 -32.31
CA MET A 26 3.57 14.87 -30.85
C MET A 26 3.95 13.50 -30.29
N ASN A 27 4.60 13.47 -29.12
CA ASN A 27 4.90 12.22 -28.44
C ASN A 27 3.60 11.58 -27.94
N SER A 28 3.42 10.28 -28.20
CA SER A 28 2.29 9.55 -27.63
C SER A 28 2.39 9.48 -26.11
N PRO A 29 1.26 9.58 -25.39
CA PRO A 29 1.20 9.50 -23.95
C PRO A 29 1.60 8.10 -23.44
N ASP A 30 2.19 8.06 -22.25
CA ASP A 30 2.62 6.83 -21.61
C ASP A 30 1.49 6.24 -20.76
N ARG A 31 0.67 5.38 -21.35
CA ARG A 31 -0.46 4.75 -20.65
C ARG A 31 -0.03 3.75 -19.57
N ALA A 32 1.20 3.23 -19.66
CA ALA A 32 1.72 2.19 -18.76
C ALA A 32 1.93 2.68 -17.32
N VAL A 33 2.15 3.97 -17.10
CA VAL A 33 2.35 4.53 -15.75
C VAL A 33 1.08 4.41 -14.90
N SER A 34 -0.10 4.62 -15.49
CA SER A 34 -1.38 4.48 -14.78
C SER A 34 -1.70 3.00 -14.49
N ASP A 35 -1.40 2.12 -15.45
CA ASP A 35 -1.60 0.68 -15.33
C ASP A 35 -0.66 0.06 -14.29
N PHE A 36 0.58 0.55 -14.19
CA PHE A 36 1.54 0.11 -13.18
C PHE A 36 1.05 0.42 -11.76
N MET A 37 0.61 1.65 -11.51
CA MET A 37 0.11 2.05 -10.18
C MET A 37 -1.16 1.28 -9.80
N ASN A 38 -2.06 1.02 -10.76
CA ASN A 38 -3.23 0.18 -10.55
C ASN A 38 -2.85 -1.29 -10.31
N THR A 39 -1.83 -1.80 -10.99
CA THR A 39 -1.37 -3.19 -10.82
C THR A 39 -0.76 -3.41 -9.44
N GLU A 40 0.12 -2.52 -9.00
CA GLU A 40 0.75 -2.65 -7.67
C GLU A 40 -0.27 -2.47 -6.54
N MET A 41 -1.20 -1.52 -6.68
CA MET A 41 -2.29 -1.35 -5.71
C MET A 41 -3.22 -2.57 -5.68
N ASN A 42 -3.58 -3.11 -6.84
CA ASN A 42 -4.38 -4.35 -6.91
C ASN A 42 -3.62 -5.55 -6.33
N ARG A 43 -2.30 -5.62 -6.51
CA ARG A 43 -1.46 -6.66 -5.95
C ARG A 43 -1.39 -6.57 -4.42
N GLU A 44 -1.27 -5.37 -3.86
CA GLU A 44 -1.29 -5.14 -2.41
C GLU A 44 -2.64 -5.51 -1.78
N MET A 45 -3.75 -5.30 -2.51
CA MET A 45 -5.10 -5.64 -2.04
C MET A 45 -5.48 -7.13 -2.24
N GLN A 46 -4.72 -7.90 -3.01
CA GLN A 46 -5.02 -9.30 -3.32
C GLN A 46 -4.56 -10.29 -2.24
N TYR A 47 -4.72 -9.94 -0.96
CA TYR A 47 -4.44 -10.86 0.13
C TYR A 47 -5.62 -11.81 0.41
N ASN A 48 -5.32 -13.08 0.65
CA ASN A 48 -6.34 -14.08 1.00
C ASN A 48 -6.78 -13.91 2.45
N THR A 49 -7.91 -13.25 2.66
CA THR A 49 -8.46 -12.97 4.00
C THR A 49 -8.73 -14.23 4.83
N VAL A 50 -9.11 -15.34 4.18
CA VAL A 50 -9.37 -16.63 4.85
C VAL A 50 -8.07 -17.20 5.40
N GLU A 51 -7.01 -17.19 4.58
CA GLU A 51 -5.69 -17.66 4.99
C GLU A 51 -5.10 -16.78 6.09
N MET A 52 -5.22 -15.46 5.98
CA MET A 52 -4.76 -14.53 7.02
C MET A 52 -5.48 -14.76 8.36
N ALA A 53 -6.79 -14.97 8.34
CA ALA A 53 -7.56 -15.29 9.55
C ALA A 53 -7.11 -16.63 10.18
N ALA A 54 -6.80 -17.64 9.35
CA ALA A 54 -6.27 -18.91 9.83
C ALA A 54 -4.88 -18.76 10.47
N ILE A 55 -3.99 -17.95 9.88
CA ILE A 55 -2.66 -17.64 10.42
C ILE A 55 -2.79 -16.99 11.80
N VAL A 56 -3.65 -15.97 11.93
CA VAL A 56 -3.89 -15.26 13.21
C VAL A 56 -4.42 -16.23 14.27
N THR A 57 -5.45 -17.02 13.93
CA THR A 57 -6.06 -17.98 14.85
C THR A 57 -5.05 -19.00 15.37
N ARG A 58 -4.14 -19.46 14.50
CA ARG A 58 -3.09 -20.42 14.87
C ARG A 58 -1.97 -19.80 15.71
N ASN A 59 -1.53 -18.59 15.37
CA ASN A 59 -0.31 -18.03 15.91
C ASN A 59 -0.53 -17.19 17.18
N VAL A 60 -1.67 -16.53 17.34
CA VAL A 60 -1.97 -15.72 18.55
C VAL A 60 -1.85 -16.54 19.85
N PRO A 61 -2.34 -17.79 19.93
CA PRO A 61 -2.16 -18.61 21.14
C PRO A 61 -0.70 -19.02 21.41
N LEU A 62 0.18 -18.97 20.41
CA LEU A 62 1.60 -19.34 20.52
C LEU A 62 2.49 -18.16 20.91
N MET A 63 1.94 -16.94 20.99
CA MET A 63 2.69 -15.75 21.36
C MET A 63 3.08 -15.77 22.84
N ASN A 64 4.27 -15.28 23.13
CA ASN A 64 4.65 -14.95 24.50
C ASN A 64 3.95 -13.66 24.97
N GLU A 65 4.08 -13.33 26.26
CA GLU A 65 3.37 -12.20 26.87
C GLU A 65 3.77 -10.85 26.24
N GLU A 66 5.06 -10.63 25.95
CA GLU A 66 5.53 -9.40 25.30
C GLU A 66 4.99 -9.24 23.88
N GLN A 67 5.01 -10.32 23.10
CA GLN A 67 4.48 -10.34 21.74
C GLN A 67 2.97 -10.08 21.73
N LYS A 68 2.24 -10.63 22.70
CA LYS A 68 0.79 -10.43 22.83
C LYS A 68 0.45 -8.98 23.17
N ILE A 69 1.19 -8.35 24.08
CA ILE A 69 1.02 -6.93 24.42
C ILE A 69 1.22 -6.04 23.18
N ILE A 70 2.24 -6.32 22.38
CA ILE A 70 2.50 -5.57 21.13
C ILE A 70 1.38 -5.81 20.11
N TYR A 71 0.97 -7.07 19.92
CA TYR A 71 -0.11 -7.44 19.02
C TYR A 71 -1.41 -6.72 19.37
N ASP A 72 -1.82 -6.75 20.64
CA ASP A 72 -3.07 -6.12 21.11
C ASP A 72 -3.03 -4.60 20.89
N ARG A 73 -1.89 -3.95 21.11
CA ARG A 73 -1.71 -2.51 20.85
C ARG A 73 -1.85 -2.15 19.38
N ILE A 74 -1.29 -2.97 18.48
CA ILE A 74 -1.43 -2.77 17.03
C ILE A 74 -2.89 -2.96 16.63
N MET A 75 -3.54 -4.03 17.10
CA MET A 75 -4.95 -4.29 16.80
C MET A 75 -5.87 -3.16 17.29
N LEU A 76 -5.58 -2.58 18.45
CA LEU A 76 -6.31 -1.42 18.96
C LEU A 76 -6.13 -0.20 18.05
N ALA A 77 -4.90 0.11 17.64
CA ALA A 77 -4.64 1.24 16.74
C ALA A 77 -5.31 1.05 15.36
N VAL A 78 -5.25 -0.17 14.80
CA VAL A 78 -5.92 -0.52 13.54
C VAL A 78 -7.43 -0.36 13.65
N SER A 79 -8.05 -0.90 14.71
CA SER A 79 -9.49 -0.79 14.93
C SER A 79 -9.96 0.65 15.20
N ALA A 80 -9.10 1.49 15.80
CA ALA A 80 -9.35 2.91 15.99
C ALA A 80 -9.11 3.75 14.72
N GLY A 81 -8.68 3.15 13.62
CA GLY A 81 -8.33 3.85 12.38
C GLY A 81 -7.13 4.79 12.54
N GLN A 82 -6.31 4.59 13.58
CA GLN A 82 -5.10 5.37 13.80
C GLN A 82 -4.02 4.86 12.86
N GLY A 83 -3.96 5.47 11.68
CA GLY A 83 -2.89 5.23 10.71
C GLY A 83 -1.53 5.60 11.32
N GLY A 84 -0.52 4.77 11.07
CA GLY A 84 0.85 5.00 11.53
C GLY A 84 1.80 3.88 11.12
N PHE A 85 3.10 4.17 11.19
CA PHE A 85 4.15 3.17 10.99
C PHE A 85 4.56 2.59 12.34
N PHE A 86 4.55 1.26 12.46
CA PHE A 86 5.06 0.57 13.64
C PHE A 86 6.52 0.17 13.40
N PHE A 87 7.45 0.79 14.12
CA PHE A 87 8.86 0.38 14.11
C PHE A 87 9.09 -0.67 15.20
N TRP A 88 9.43 -1.89 14.80
CA TRP A 88 9.90 -2.94 15.69
C TRP A 88 11.42 -2.86 15.81
N MET A 89 11.93 -2.17 16.83
CA MET A 89 13.29 -2.46 17.27
C MET A 89 13.25 -3.72 18.12
N HIS A 90 14.02 -4.72 17.71
CA HIS A 90 14.32 -5.90 18.52
C HIS A 90 14.89 -5.41 19.85
N GLN A 91 14.12 -5.60 20.92
CA GLN A 91 14.43 -5.07 22.24
C GLN A 91 15.59 -5.85 22.87
N VAL A 92 16.81 -5.50 22.49
CA VAL A 92 17.89 -5.35 23.47
C VAL A 92 17.85 -3.87 23.83
N GLU A 93 17.64 -3.54 25.11
CA GLU A 93 17.55 -2.20 25.71
C GLU A 93 16.17 -1.56 25.88
N LEU A 94 15.35 -2.13 26.76
CA LEU A 94 14.52 -1.30 27.66
C LEU A 94 14.75 -1.66 29.15
N GLU A 95 16.03 -1.77 29.54
CA GLU A 95 16.43 -1.51 30.94
C GLU A 95 16.95 -0.07 31.14
N LYS A 96 17.05 0.75 30.08
CA LYS A 96 17.67 2.10 30.19
C LYS A 96 16.71 3.26 30.47
N HIS A 97 15.40 3.05 30.43
CA HIS A 97 14.43 4.14 30.64
C HIS A 97 13.84 4.23 32.06
N SER A 98 14.27 3.39 33.01
CA SER A 98 13.95 3.51 34.45
C SER A 98 15.00 4.29 35.26
N LEU A 99 16.03 4.86 34.63
CA LEU A 99 17.13 5.57 35.32
C LEU A 99 17.26 7.07 35.05
N PHE A 100 16.39 7.70 34.25
CA PHE A 100 16.32 9.15 34.19
C PHE A 100 14.90 9.64 34.47
N ARG A 101 14.76 10.00 35.76
CA ARG A 101 13.86 10.95 36.41
C ARG A 101 13.01 11.83 35.50
#